data_AF-A0A4S2SZT3-F1
#
_entry.id   AF-A0A4S2SZT3-F1
#
_cell.length_a   1.000
_cell.length_b   1.000
_cell.length_c   1.000
_cell.angle_alpha   90.00
_cell.angle_beta   90.00
_cell.angle_gamma   90.00
#
_symmetry.space_group_name_H-M   'P 1'
#
loop_
_entity.id
_entity.type
_entity.pdbx_description
1 polymer ?
#
loop_
_entity_poly.entity_id
_entity_poly.type
_entity_poly.pdbx_seq_one_letter_code
_entity_poly.pdbx_strand_id
1 'polypeptide(L)'
;MERSSGGKVGCPCLNAGVNDLDLLSVFCAGDGRHGNLLGVVRDGRTCPDDASRQALAAELGYSETVFVDDPERGIVDIRTPGTRMDFAGHPLVGVAWLLDIEELRPPVGTVWARDDGEFTWITARPEWVEGKRTEQYASAAEVEALPAPPPGEGWLYAWAWEDEAAGRIRARGFPRRPDGAITEDEATGSAAILLTAELNRALNITQGAGSQILTAPGPDGTIEVGGRVRFARREP
;
A
#
# COMPACT_ATOMS: atom_id res chain seq x y z
N MET A 1 -20.14 14.33 48.65
CA MET A 1 -19.90 14.76 47.26
C MET A 1 -18.90 13.77 46.68
N GLU A 2 -19.43 12.62 46.26
CA GLU A 2 -18.66 11.45 45.84
C GLU A 2 -18.09 11.66 44.43
N ARG A 3 -16.84 11.25 44.24
CA ARG A 3 -16.14 11.25 42.96
C ARG A 3 -16.66 10.06 42.15
N SER A 4 -17.34 10.32 41.04
CA SER A 4 -17.65 9.28 40.06
C SER A 4 -16.48 9.14 39.09
N SER A 5 -15.78 8.02 39.20
CA SER A 5 -14.80 7.51 38.24
C SER A 5 -15.54 6.98 37.02
N GLY A 6 -15.56 7.76 35.93
CA GLY A 6 -16.03 7.29 34.62
C GLY A 6 -15.01 6.32 34.03
N GLY A 7 -15.30 5.02 34.10
CA GLY A 7 -14.52 3.98 33.44
C GLY A 7 -14.54 4.16 31.92
N LYS A 8 -13.35 4.08 31.30
CA LYS A 8 -13.21 3.90 29.85
C LYS A 8 -13.94 2.61 29.46
N VAL A 9 -15.00 2.74 28.68
CA VAL A 9 -15.64 1.61 27.99
C VAL A 9 -14.67 1.19 26.90
N GLY A 10 -13.98 0.06 27.06
CA GLY A 10 -13.14 -0.53 26.02
C GLY A 10 -14.00 -0.98 24.84
N CYS A 11 -13.55 -0.72 23.61
CA CYS A 11 -14.19 -1.25 22.42
C CYS A 11 -14.19 -2.79 22.48
N PRO A 12 -15.32 -3.47 22.26
CA PRO A 12 -15.37 -4.94 22.24
C PRO A 12 -14.49 -5.56 21.13
N CYS A 13 -14.05 -4.75 20.17
CA CYS A 13 -13.06 -5.11 19.15
C CYS A 13 -11.65 -5.38 19.70
N LEU A 14 -11.32 -4.88 20.90
CA LEU A 14 -10.00 -5.04 21.53
C LEU A 14 -9.71 -6.48 22.03
N ASN A 15 -10.70 -7.37 21.97
CA ASN A 15 -10.55 -8.79 22.26
C ASN A 15 -10.49 -9.67 21.00
N ALA A 16 -10.48 -9.08 19.80
CA ALA A 16 -10.03 -9.80 18.63
C ALA A 16 -8.56 -10.15 18.89
N GLY A 17 -8.32 -11.38 19.32
CA GLY A 17 -6.97 -11.83 19.66
C GLY A 17 -6.05 -11.50 18.49
N VAL A 18 -4.84 -11.10 18.83
CA VAL A 18 -3.64 -10.91 17.99
C VAL A 18 -3.34 -12.09 17.01
N ASN A 19 -4.21 -13.10 16.95
CA ASN A 19 -4.15 -14.32 16.15
C ASN A 19 -4.75 -14.21 14.72
N ASP A 20 -5.56 -13.19 14.40
CA ASP A 20 -6.21 -13.07 13.07
C ASP A 20 -5.66 -11.91 12.20
N LEU A 21 -4.60 -11.24 12.68
CA LEU A 21 -3.89 -10.18 11.96
C LEU A 21 -2.57 -10.73 11.39
N ASP A 22 -2.51 -10.84 10.06
CA ASP A 22 -1.27 -11.05 9.35
C ASP A 22 -0.58 -9.73 9.07
N LEU A 23 0.75 -9.74 9.22
CA LEU A 23 1.59 -8.63 8.83
C LEU A 23 2.42 -9.05 7.62
N LEU A 24 2.28 -8.32 6.53
CA LEU A 24 3.01 -8.56 5.29
C LEU A 24 4.00 -7.43 5.05
N SER A 25 5.09 -7.76 4.38
CA SER A 25 5.93 -6.80 3.68
C SER A 25 5.70 -6.99 2.18
N VAL A 26 5.22 -5.94 1.50
CA VAL A 26 4.86 -5.94 0.09
C VAL A 26 5.89 -5.14 -0.71
N PHE A 27 6.25 -5.61 -1.91
CA PHE A 27 7.29 -5.02 -2.76
C PHE A 27 8.70 -5.17 -2.19
N CYS A 28 8.99 -6.30 -1.55
CA CYS A 28 10.33 -6.58 -1.04
C CYS A 28 11.39 -6.58 -2.15
N ALA A 29 12.59 -6.15 -1.80
CA ALA A 29 13.77 -6.28 -2.64
C ALA A 29 14.10 -7.75 -2.95
N GLY A 30 14.96 -7.99 -3.94
CA GLY A 30 15.33 -9.36 -4.36
C GLY A 30 16.01 -10.20 -3.26
N ASP A 31 16.63 -9.56 -2.27
CA ASP A 31 17.22 -10.21 -1.10
C ASP A 31 16.21 -10.42 0.06
N GLY A 32 14.94 -10.05 -0.14
CA GLY A 32 13.86 -10.17 0.82
C GLY A 32 13.82 -9.07 1.88
N ARG A 33 14.70 -8.06 1.82
CA ARG A 33 14.63 -6.88 2.70
C ARG A 33 13.62 -5.86 2.18
N HIS A 34 13.36 -4.85 3.01
CA HIS A 34 12.44 -3.74 2.71
C HIS A 34 11.01 -4.23 2.46
N GLY A 35 10.24 -3.44 1.72
CA GLY A 35 8.82 -3.61 1.45
C GLY A 35 7.96 -2.80 2.42
N ASN A 36 6.76 -2.47 1.95
CA ASN A 36 5.80 -1.69 2.70
C ASN A 36 4.96 -2.60 3.60
N LEU A 37 4.81 -2.21 4.86
CA LEU A 37 4.08 -2.99 5.84
C LEU A 37 2.57 -2.87 5.60
N LEU A 38 1.92 -4.03 5.56
CA LEU A 38 0.49 -4.18 5.37
C LEU A 38 -0.10 -5.04 6.49
N GLY A 39 -1.04 -4.49 7.23
CA GLY A 39 -1.89 -5.27 8.14
C GLY A 39 -3.06 -5.89 7.39
N VAL A 40 -3.29 -7.19 7.54
CA VAL A 40 -4.44 -7.89 6.96
C VAL A 40 -5.23 -8.59 8.06
N VAL A 41 -6.47 -8.13 8.28
CA VAL A 41 -7.45 -8.78 9.15
C VAL A 41 -8.19 -9.82 8.32
N ARG A 42 -7.88 -11.10 8.54
CA ARG A 42 -8.42 -12.21 7.72
C ARG A 42 -9.92 -12.43 7.84
N ASP A 43 -10.50 -12.09 8.99
CA ASP A 43 -11.94 -12.13 9.20
C ASP A 43 -12.44 -10.72 9.54
N GLY A 44 -12.87 -9.99 8.51
CA GLY A 44 -13.42 -8.64 8.62
C GLY A 44 -14.65 -8.53 9.51
N ARG A 45 -15.33 -9.65 9.84
CA ARG A 45 -16.50 -9.68 10.74
C ARG A 45 -16.12 -9.43 12.20
N THR A 46 -14.83 -9.55 12.55
CA THR A 46 -14.32 -9.16 13.88
C THR A 46 -14.34 -7.64 14.08
N CYS A 47 -14.39 -6.86 12.99
CA CYS A 47 -14.63 -5.42 12.97
C CYS A 47 -15.85 -5.10 12.07
N PRO A 48 -17.08 -5.33 12.56
CA PRO A 48 -18.28 -5.36 11.71
C PRO A 48 -18.76 -3.99 11.23
N ASP A 49 -18.28 -2.89 11.83
CA ASP A 49 -18.71 -1.53 11.50
C ASP A 49 -17.54 -0.60 11.14
N ASP A 50 -17.85 0.46 10.39
CA ASP A 50 -16.88 1.45 9.90
C ASP A 50 -16.03 2.07 11.02
N ALA A 51 -16.63 2.32 12.18
CA ALA A 51 -15.93 2.94 13.31
C ALA A 51 -14.87 1.98 13.90
N SER A 52 -15.21 0.71 14.07
CA SER A 52 -14.29 -0.32 14.56
C SER A 52 -13.11 -0.56 13.62
N ARG A 53 -13.36 -0.61 12.30
CA ARG A 53 -12.31 -0.76 11.27
C ARG A 53 -11.37 0.43 11.25
N GLN A 54 -11.92 1.64 11.27
CA GLN A 54 -11.12 2.86 11.26
C GLN A 54 -10.30 3.01 12.54
N ALA A 55 -10.88 2.67 13.69
CA ALA A 55 -10.18 2.69 14.97
C ALA A 55 -8.99 1.71 14.98
N LEU A 56 -9.18 0.48 14.49
CA LEU A 56 -8.10 -0.51 14.42
C LEU A 56 -7.00 -0.07 13.45
N ALA A 57 -7.35 0.42 12.25
CA ALA A 57 -6.35 0.91 11.30
C ALA A 57 -5.55 2.09 11.86
N ALA A 58 -6.20 2.99 12.62
CA ALA A 58 -5.52 4.09 13.31
C ALA A 58 -4.61 3.61 14.44
N GLU A 59 -5.02 2.58 15.19
CA GLU A 59 -4.23 1.98 16.26
C GLU A 59 -2.99 1.24 15.74
N LEU A 60 -3.13 0.50 14.64
CA LEU A 60 -2.03 -0.24 14.03
C LEU A 60 -0.98 0.68 13.39
N GLY A 61 -1.41 1.81 12.82
CA GLY A 61 -0.50 2.84 12.30
C GLY A 61 0.28 2.44 11.03
N TYR A 62 -0.03 1.30 10.40
CA TYR A 62 0.52 0.93 9.10
C TYR A 62 0.03 1.87 7.99
N SER A 63 0.71 1.89 6.84
CA SER A 63 0.28 2.68 5.66
C SER A 63 -1.17 2.39 5.32
N GLU A 64 -1.52 1.11 5.25
CA GLU A 64 -2.87 0.62 5.09
C GLU A 64 -3.11 -0.65 5.92
N THR A 65 -4.38 -0.87 6.27
CA THR A 65 -4.92 -2.11 6.83
C THR A 65 -6.07 -2.59 5.95
N VAL A 66 -6.07 -3.86 5.60
CA VAL A 66 -7.15 -4.48 4.81
C VAL A 66 -7.96 -5.43 5.67
N PHE A 67 -9.28 -5.33 5.54
CA PHE A 67 -10.25 -6.23 6.15
C PHE A 67 -10.82 -7.13 5.06
N VAL A 68 -10.67 -8.44 5.21
CA VAL A 68 -11.21 -9.42 4.26
C VAL A 68 -12.63 -9.79 4.67
N ASP A 69 -13.60 -9.38 3.86
CA ASP A 69 -15.03 -9.62 4.13
C ASP A 69 -15.52 -10.95 3.56
N ASP A 70 -14.93 -11.38 2.44
CA ASP A 70 -15.17 -12.69 1.82
C ASP A 70 -13.88 -13.16 1.13
N PRO A 71 -13.13 -14.11 1.72
CA PRO A 71 -11.86 -14.55 1.16
C PRO A 71 -12.03 -15.37 -0.13
N GLU A 72 -13.15 -16.06 -0.32
CA GLU A 72 -13.40 -16.85 -1.53
C GLU A 72 -13.78 -15.97 -2.73
N ARG A 73 -14.41 -14.82 -2.46
CA ARG A 73 -14.80 -13.84 -3.49
C ARG A 73 -13.88 -12.64 -3.59
N GLY A 74 -12.83 -12.60 -2.78
CA GLY A 74 -11.88 -11.48 -2.72
C GLY A 74 -12.50 -10.15 -2.31
N ILE A 75 -13.59 -10.13 -1.55
CA ILE A 75 -14.25 -8.89 -1.12
C ILE A 75 -13.44 -8.31 0.04
N VAL A 76 -12.99 -7.07 -0.13
CA VAL A 76 -12.06 -6.42 0.80
C VAL A 76 -12.42 -4.96 1.05
N ASP A 77 -12.05 -4.49 2.22
CA ASP A 77 -12.16 -3.10 2.64
C ASP A 77 -10.79 -2.56 3.03
N ILE A 78 -10.43 -1.39 2.50
CA ILE A 78 -9.08 -0.81 2.64
C ILE A 78 -9.17 0.45 3.50
N ARG A 79 -8.34 0.52 4.55
CA ARG A 79 -8.29 1.66 5.47
C ARG A 79 -6.85 2.16 5.58
N THR A 80 -6.66 3.46 5.47
CA THR A 80 -5.52 4.15 6.07
C THR A 80 -5.85 4.46 7.54
N PRO A 81 -4.90 4.94 8.35
CA PRO A 81 -5.20 5.45 9.70
C PRO A 81 -6.28 6.55 9.73
N GLY A 82 -6.41 7.35 8.67
CA GLY A 82 -7.33 8.50 8.64
C GLY A 82 -8.61 8.31 7.84
N THR A 83 -8.64 7.41 6.85
CA THR A 83 -9.79 7.26 5.93
C THR A 83 -9.90 5.88 5.31
N ARG A 84 -11.12 5.55 4.88
CA ARG A 84 -11.40 4.48 3.91
C ARG A 84 -10.87 4.85 2.53
N MET A 85 -10.42 3.84 1.79
CA MET A 85 -10.00 3.95 0.40
C MET A 85 -10.80 3.02 -0.48
N ASP A 86 -11.12 3.47 -1.70
CA ASP A 86 -11.76 2.63 -2.69
C ASP A 86 -10.75 1.74 -3.42
N PHE A 87 -9.48 2.17 -3.52
CA PHE A 87 -8.38 1.46 -4.15
C PHE A 87 -7.03 1.76 -3.48
N ALA A 88 -6.17 0.75 -3.37
CA ALA A 88 -4.76 0.92 -3.06
C ALA A 88 -3.94 -0.20 -3.70
N GLY A 89 -2.80 0.16 -4.31
CA GLY A 89 -1.97 -0.78 -5.06
C GLY A 89 -1.32 -1.87 -4.21
N HIS A 90 -0.38 -1.48 -3.33
CA HIS A 90 0.36 -2.45 -2.50
C HIS A 90 -0.56 -3.31 -1.62
N PRO A 91 -1.67 -2.80 -1.02
CA PRO A 91 -2.54 -3.61 -0.20
C PRO A 91 -3.18 -4.76 -0.98
N LEU A 92 -3.63 -4.50 -2.22
CA LEU A 92 -4.26 -5.51 -3.06
C LEU A 92 -3.24 -6.54 -3.59
N VAL A 93 -2.00 -6.14 -3.88
CA VAL A 93 -0.91 -7.11 -4.17
C VAL A 93 -0.68 -8.05 -2.98
N GLY A 94 -0.59 -7.48 -1.76
CA GLY A 94 -0.38 -8.28 -0.55
C GLY A 94 -1.51 -9.25 -0.25
N VAL A 95 -2.77 -8.82 -0.41
CA VAL A 95 -3.94 -9.67 -0.17
C VAL A 95 -4.10 -10.75 -1.23
N ALA A 96 -3.87 -10.43 -2.51
CA ALA A 96 -3.87 -11.43 -3.58
C ALA A 96 -2.88 -12.56 -3.27
N TRP A 97 -1.66 -12.21 -2.85
CA TRP A 97 -0.63 -13.19 -2.43
C TRP A 97 -1.06 -14.00 -1.21
N LEU A 98 -1.65 -13.34 -0.21
CA LEU A 98 -2.04 -14.00 1.04
C LEU A 98 -3.17 -15.01 0.89
N LEU A 99 -4.10 -14.72 0.00
CA LEU A 99 -5.30 -15.52 -0.23
C LEU A 99 -5.16 -16.49 -1.41
N ASP A 100 -4.10 -16.36 -2.22
CA ASP A 100 -3.89 -17.14 -3.45
C ASP A 100 -5.13 -17.07 -4.38
N ILE A 101 -5.54 -15.84 -4.70
CA ILE A 101 -6.75 -15.56 -5.48
C ILE A 101 -6.45 -14.72 -6.73
N GLU A 102 -7.19 -14.99 -7.80
CA GLU A 102 -7.05 -14.30 -9.10
C GLU A 102 -7.95 -13.05 -9.23
N GLU A 103 -8.91 -12.87 -8.32
CA GLU A 103 -9.90 -11.79 -8.39
C GLU A 103 -10.11 -11.16 -7.01
N LEU A 104 -9.88 -9.85 -6.91
CA LEU A 104 -10.22 -9.01 -5.76
C LEU A 104 -11.34 -8.05 -6.12
N ARG A 105 -12.19 -7.72 -5.15
CA ARG A 105 -13.35 -6.85 -5.30
C ARG A 105 -13.34 -5.72 -4.26
N PRO A 106 -12.37 -4.79 -4.33
CA PRO A 106 -12.44 -3.54 -3.58
C PRO A 106 -13.59 -2.64 -4.10
N PRO A 107 -13.90 -1.53 -3.40
CA PRO A 107 -14.99 -0.64 -3.80
C PRO A 107 -14.90 -0.06 -5.22
N VAL A 108 -13.70 0.14 -5.79
CA VAL A 108 -13.54 0.59 -7.19
C VAL A 108 -14.01 -0.42 -8.24
N GLY A 109 -14.25 -1.67 -7.85
CA GLY A 109 -14.61 -2.77 -8.74
C GLY A 109 -13.55 -3.87 -8.82
N THR A 110 -13.71 -4.77 -9.78
CA THR A 110 -12.85 -5.96 -9.91
C THR A 110 -11.40 -5.59 -10.26
N VAL A 111 -10.47 -6.13 -9.48
CA VAL A 111 -9.03 -6.08 -9.67
C VAL A 111 -8.53 -7.50 -9.90
N TRP A 112 -8.01 -7.75 -11.10
CA TRP A 112 -7.43 -9.05 -11.45
C TRP A 112 -6.04 -9.17 -10.83
N ALA A 113 -5.72 -10.36 -10.36
CA ALA A 113 -4.43 -10.72 -9.81
C ALA A 113 -3.87 -11.96 -10.50
N ARG A 114 -2.55 -12.07 -10.53
CA ARG A 114 -1.83 -13.27 -10.97
C ARG A 114 -0.55 -13.42 -10.18
N ASP A 115 -0.12 -14.65 -10.01
CA ASP A 115 1.16 -15.00 -9.43
C ASP A 115 2.01 -15.74 -10.49
N ASP A 116 3.29 -15.40 -10.61
CA ASP A 116 4.22 -16.06 -11.52
C ASP A 116 5.29 -16.92 -10.81
N GLY A 117 5.09 -17.16 -9.51
CA GLY A 117 5.96 -17.92 -8.61
C GLY A 117 6.99 -17.05 -7.89
N GLU A 118 7.41 -15.92 -8.45
CA GLU A 118 8.30 -14.97 -7.78
C GLU A 118 7.56 -13.69 -7.38
N PHE A 119 6.68 -13.21 -8.25
CA PHE A 119 5.97 -11.95 -8.11
C PHE A 119 4.46 -12.16 -8.14
N THR A 120 3.80 -11.43 -7.26
CA THR A 120 2.35 -11.26 -7.31
C THR A 120 2.05 -9.93 -7.99
N TRP A 121 1.11 -9.96 -8.92
CA TRP A 121 0.71 -8.83 -9.75
C TRP A 121 -0.76 -8.56 -9.58
N ILE A 122 -1.14 -7.28 -9.72
CA ILE A 122 -2.51 -6.86 -9.95
C ILE A 122 -2.60 -6.02 -11.22
N THR A 123 -3.74 -6.05 -11.88
CA THR A 123 -4.07 -5.13 -12.98
C THR A 123 -4.98 -4.02 -12.46
N ALA A 124 -4.55 -2.78 -12.63
CA ALA A 124 -5.28 -1.60 -12.18
C ALA A 124 -5.49 -0.58 -13.30
N ARG A 125 -6.47 0.28 -13.11
CA ARG A 125 -6.72 1.41 -14.00
C ARG A 125 -6.10 2.69 -13.42
N PRO A 126 -5.34 3.48 -14.20
CA PRO A 126 -4.75 4.72 -13.71
C PRO A 126 -5.77 5.71 -13.12
N GLU A 127 -6.99 5.75 -13.67
CA GLU A 127 -8.07 6.63 -13.20
C GLU A 127 -8.59 6.31 -11.80
N TRP A 128 -8.27 5.14 -11.24
CA TRP A 128 -8.57 4.81 -9.84
C TRP A 128 -7.60 5.47 -8.85
N VAL A 129 -6.49 6.04 -9.34
CA VAL A 129 -5.48 6.67 -8.50
C VAL A 129 -5.85 8.13 -8.25
N GLU A 130 -6.21 8.45 -7.01
CA GLU A 130 -6.59 9.80 -6.63
C GLU A 130 -5.47 10.58 -5.94
N GLY A 131 -5.39 11.89 -6.23
CA GLY A 131 -4.65 12.86 -5.44
C GLY A 131 -3.13 12.75 -5.46
N LYS A 132 -2.55 11.89 -6.31
CA LYS A 132 -1.09 11.69 -6.43
C LYS A 132 -0.52 12.55 -7.56
N ARG A 133 0.70 13.04 -7.34
CA ARG A 133 1.47 13.85 -8.29
C ARG A 133 2.87 13.29 -8.42
N THR A 134 3.27 12.95 -9.63
CA THR A 134 4.64 12.55 -9.94
C THR A 134 5.49 13.80 -10.23
N GLU A 135 6.79 13.73 -9.94
CA GLU A 135 7.72 14.81 -10.25
C GLU A 135 9.08 14.21 -10.59
N GLN A 136 9.55 14.48 -11.81
CA GLN A 136 10.85 14.02 -12.28
C GLN A 136 11.97 14.98 -11.82
N TYR A 137 13.03 14.41 -11.27
CA TYR A 137 14.27 15.09 -10.88
C TYR A 137 15.39 14.78 -11.87
N ALA A 138 16.47 15.57 -11.86
CA ALA A 138 17.53 15.43 -12.84
C ALA A 138 18.39 14.18 -12.60
N SER A 139 18.48 13.70 -11.36
CA SER A 139 19.24 12.50 -11.02
C SER A 139 18.70 11.78 -9.79
N ALA A 140 19.01 10.48 -9.67
CA ALA A 140 18.72 9.70 -8.47
C ALA A 140 19.34 10.32 -7.20
N ALA A 141 20.53 10.93 -7.31
CA ALA A 141 21.17 11.59 -6.19
C ALA A 141 20.38 12.80 -5.66
N GLU A 142 19.68 13.54 -6.54
CA GLU A 142 18.79 14.64 -6.11
C GLU A 142 17.57 14.10 -5.38
N VAL A 143 16.98 13.00 -5.85
CA VAL A 143 15.85 12.33 -5.16
C VAL A 143 16.27 11.87 -3.77
N GLU A 144 17.45 11.26 -3.63
CA GLU A 144 17.99 10.84 -2.33
C GLU A 144 18.26 12.00 -1.38
N ALA A 145 18.68 13.15 -1.92
CA ALA A 145 19.00 14.33 -1.13
C ALA A 145 17.75 15.07 -0.58
N LEU A 146 16.53 14.71 -1.01
CA LEU A 146 15.30 15.35 -0.53
C LEU A 146 15.11 15.14 0.99
N PRO A 147 14.67 16.16 1.74
CA PRO A 147 14.20 15.96 3.11
C PRO A 147 12.94 15.09 3.14
N ALA A 148 12.59 14.52 4.29
CA ALA A 148 11.42 13.65 4.46
C ALA A 148 10.41 14.25 5.48
N PRO A 149 9.29 14.86 5.03
CA PRO A 149 8.94 15.15 3.64
C PRO A 149 9.63 16.43 3.13
N PRO A 150 9.77 16.59 1.80
CA PRO A 150 10.19 17.85 1.22
C PRO A 150 9.07 18.89 1.29
N PRO A 151 9.39 20.20 1.37
CA PRO A 151 8.39 21.26 1.49
C PRO A 151 7.39 21.25 0.33
N GLY A 152 6.15 21.62 0.63
CA GLY A 152 5.04 21.66 -0.33
C GLY A 152 3.76 21.04 0.25
N GLU A 153 2.71 21.02 -0.57
CA GLU A 153 1.40 20.48 -0.20
C GLU A 153 1.06 19.26 -1.05
N GLY A 154 0.16 18.42 -0.54
CA GLY A 154 -0.32 17.21 -1.21
C GLY A 154 0.75 16.14 -1.45
N TRP A 155 0.34 15.04 -2.05
CA TRP A 155 1.25 13.95 -2.37
C TRP A 155 2.36 14.39 -3.32
N LEU A 156 3.57 13.89 -3.08
CA LEU A 156 4.68 13.95 -4.02
C LEU A 156 5.25 12.55 -4.23
N TYR A 157 5.32 12.14 -5.48
CA TYR A 157 6.10 10.99 -5.91
C TYR A 157 7.32 11.48 -6.69
N ALA A 158 8.43 11.70 -5.97
CA ALA A 158 9.67 12.20 -6.54
C ALA A 158 10.43 11.04 -7.18
N TRP A 159 10.86 11.18 -8.42
CA TRP A 159 11.56 10.11 -9.12
C TRP A 159 12.62 10.64 -10.09
N ALA A 160 13.59 9.79 -10.41
CA ALA A 160 14.56 10.05 -11.47
C ALA A 160 14.98 8.75 -12.14
N TRP A 161 15.40 8.85 -13.40
CA TRP A 161 16.02 7.73 -14.10
C TRP A 161 17.37 7.38 -13.47
N GLU A 162 17.55 6.10 -13.18
CA GLU A 162 18.87 5.50 -12.94
C GLU A 162 19.45 4.96 -14.25
N ASP A 163 18.58 4.38 -15.07
CA ASP A 163 18.88 3.92 -16.43
C ASP A 163 17.58 3.94 -17.25
N GLU A 164 17.43 5.00 -18.03
CA GLU A 164 16.25 5.19 -18.86
C GLU A 164 16.11 4.13 -19.94
N ALA A 165 17.20 3.62 -20.51
CA ALA A 165 17.13 2.59 -21.54
C ALA A 165 16.56 1.28 -20.97
N ALA A 166 16.97 0.92 -19.75
CA ALA A 166 16.49 -0.26 -19.04
C ALA A 166 15.19 -0.04 -18.22
N GLY A 167 14.65 1.18 -18.19
CA GLY A 167 13.45 1.50 -17.41
C GLY A 167 13.67 1.48 -15.90
N ARG A 168 14.90 1.65 -15.41
CA ARG A 168 15.22 1.66 -13.98
C ARG A 168 15.07 3.05 -13.39
N ILE A 169 14.31 3.13 -12.30
CA ILE A 169 13.95 4.39 -11.63
C ILE A 169 14.30 4.30 -10.15
N ARG A 170 14.83 5.40 -9.63
CA ARG A 170 14.86 5.69 -8.20
C ARG A 170 13.68 6.58 -7.84
N ALA A 171 12.87 6.18 -6.85
CA ALA A 171 11.70 6.95 -6.42
C ALA A 171 11.58 7.09 -4.90
N ARG A 172 10.92 8.14 -4.43
CA ARG A 172 10.52 8.34 -3.02
C ARG A 172 9.10 8.89 -2.97
N GLY A 173 8.27 8.33 -2.09
CA GLY A 173 6.86 8.66 -1.97
C GLY A 173 6.58 9.44 -0.69
N PHE A 174 6.03 10.65 -0.81
CA PHE A 174 5.75 11.54 0.31
C PHE A 174 4.25 11.83 0.38
N PRO A 175 3.53 11.27 1.36
CA PRO A 175 2.10 11.53 1.53
C PRO A 175 1.77 12.98 1.86
N ARG A 176 2.66 13.65 2.62
CA ARG A 176 2.45 14.99 3.20
C ARG A 176 1.09 15.13 3.88
N ARG A 177 0.67 14.10 4.63
CA ARG A 177 -0.59 14.09 5.36
C ARG A 177 -0.55 15.11 6.50
N PRO A 178 -1.65 15.83 6.81
CA PRO A 178 -1.69 16.79 7.92
C PRO A 178 -1.44 16.16 9.31
N ASP A 179 -1.73 14.87 9.46
CA ASP A 179 -1.49 14.12 10.71
C ASP A 179 0.00 13.82 10.95
N GLY A 180 0.85 13.96 9.93
CA GLY A 180 2.28 13.67 10.00
C GLY A 180 2.62 12.20 10.31
N ALA A 181 1.65 11.28 10.25
CA ALA A 181 1.85 9.89 10.69
C ALA A 181 2.87 9.15 9.82
N ILE A 182 2.90 9.47 8.53
CA ILE A 182 3.81 8.88 7.54
C ILE A 182 4.46 10.02 6.76
N THR A 183 5.72 10.30 7.06
CA THR A 183 6.51 11.33 6.39
C THR A 183 6.98 10.87 5.02
N GLU A 184 7.30 9.59 4.89
CA GLU A 184 7.71 8.91 3.65
C GLU A 184 7.14 7.48 3.64
N ASP A 185 6.61 7.08 2.49
CA ASP A 185 6.04 5.76 2.25
C ASP A 185 7.06 4.86 1.54
N GLU A 186 7.33 3.69 2.10
CA GLU A 186 8.41 2.80 1.67
C GLU A 186 8.18 2.25 0.24
N ALA A 187 6.93 1.90 -0.11
CA ALA A 187 6.58 1.45 -1.45
C ALA A 187 5.12 1.79 -1.83
N THR A 188 4.93 2.62 -2.87
CA THR A 188 3.64 3.21 -3.23
C THR A 188 3.15 2.73 -4.59
N GLY A 189 2.57 1.52 -4.64
CA GLY A 189 2.14 0.90 -5.91
C GLY A 189 1.18 1.76 -6.76
N SER A 190 0.28 2.52 -6.14
CA SER A 190 -0.62 3.44 -6.87
C SER A 190 0.12 4.59 -7.55
N ALA A 191 1.21 5.10 -6.96
CA ALA A 191 2.01 6.14 -7.59
C ALA A 191 2.85 5.56 -8.75
N ALA A 192 3.35 4.35 -8.58
CA ALA A 192 4.00 3.60 -9.65
C ALA A 192 3.05 3.35 -10.83
N ILE A 193 1.79 2.99 -10.57
CA ILE A 193 0.74 2.87 -11.62
C ILE A 193 0.62 4.17 -12.42
N LEU A 194 0.45 5.31 -11.72
CA LEU A 194 0.31 6.61 -12.35
C LEU A 194 1.53 6.97 -13.21
N LEU A 195 2.74 6.80 -12.66
CA LEU A 195 3.99 7.06 -13.38
C LEU A 195 4.15 6.18 -14.62
N THR A 196 3.75 4.91 -14.53
CA THR A 196 3.81 3.97 -15.65
C THR A 196 2.86 4.38 -16.76
N ALA A 197 1.67 4.89 -16.41
CA ALA A 197 0.72 5.42 -17.38
C ALA A 197 1.24 6.68 -18.06
N GLU A 198 1.86 7.59 -17.31
CA GLU A 198 2.46 8.83 -17.84
C GLU A 198 3.62 8.56 -18.82
N LEU A 199 4.49 7.61 -18.48
CA LEU A 199 5.65 7.25 -19.29
C LEU A 199 5.31 6.20 -20.38
N ASN A 200 4.16 5.54 -20.26
CA ASN A 200 3.65 4.49 -21.13
C ASN A 200 4.70 3.42 -21.49
N ARG A 201 5.40 2.91 -20.47
CA ARG A 201 6.43 1.88 -20.63
C ARG A 201 6.62 1.08 -19.35
N ALA A 202 7.19 -0.12 -19.46
CA ALA A 202 7.53 -0.92 -18.29
C ALA A 202 8.64 -0.28 -17.45
N LEU A 203 8.49 -0.35 -16.12
CA LEU A 203 9.41 0.25 -15.16
C LEU A 203 9.85 -0.77 -14.11
N ASN A 204 11.10 -0.64 -13.67
CA ASN A 204 11.66 -1.30 -12.51
C ASN A 204 12.06 -0.23 -11.51
N ILE A 205 11.26 -0.07 -10.47
CA ILE A 205 11.32 1.07 -9.55
C ILE A 205 11.92 0.60 -8.23
N THR A 206 13.02 1.23 -7.82
CA THR A 206 13.57 1.16 -6.47
C THR A 206 13.00 2.31 -5.64
N GLN A 207 12.12 2.02 -4.69
CA GLN A 207 11.48 3.02 -3.83
C GLN A 207 11.96 2.95 -2.38
N GLY A 208 11.93 4.10 -1.67
CA GLY A 208 12.12 4.15 -0.22
C GLY A 208 13.52 3.71 0.17
N ALA A 209 13.64 2.87 1.18
CA ALA A 209 14.91 2.29 1.61
C ALA A 209 15.48 1.23 0.65
N GLY A 210 14.70 0.73 -0.31
CA GLY A 210 15.15 -0.24 -1.31
C GLY A 210 14.09 -1.20 -1.83
N SER A 211 12.81 -0.96 -1.56
CA SER A 211 11.69 -1.75 -2.07
C SER A 211 11.65 -1.78 -3.60
N GLN A 212 11.25 -2.91 -4.17
CA GLN A 212 11.17 -3.07 -5.63
C GLN A 212 9.72 -3.18 -6.09
N ILE A 213 9.32 -2.25 -6.96
CA ILE A 213 8.02 -2.25 -7.63
C ILE A 213 8.27 -2.45 -9.13
N LEU A 214 7.58 -3.44 -9.71
CA LEU A 214 7.58 -3.67 -11.15
C LEU A 214 6.26 -3.24 -11.74
N THR A 215 6.29 -2.58 -12.89
CA THR A 215 5.07 -2.17 -13.59
C THR A 215 5.19 -2.31 -15.10
N ALA A 216 4.05 -2.50 -15.77
CA ALA A 216 3.98 -2.54 -17.22
C ALA A 216 2.62 -2.02 -17.73
N PRO A 217 2.58 -1.29 -18.87
CA PRO A 217 1.33 -0.99 -19.55
C PRO A 217 0.65 -2.25 -20.09
N GLY A 218 -0.65 -2.36 -19.86
CA GLY A 218 -1.53 -3.35 -20.47
C GLY A 218 -2.14 -2.84 -21.80
N PRO A 219 -2.77 -3.73 -22.57
CA PRO A 219 -3.30 -3.41 -23.90
C PRO A 219 -4.47 -2.41 -23.90
N ASP A 220 -5.23 -2.34 -22.80
CA ASP A 220 -6.47 -1.55 -22.71
C ASP A 220 -6.31 -0.30 -21.81
N GLY A 221 -5.09 0.25 -21.75
CA GLY A 221 -4.76 1.40 -20.88
C GLY A 221 -4.70 1.06 -19.38
N THR A 222 -4.84 -0.21 -19.02
CA THR A 222 -4.56 -0.72 -17.68
C THR A 222 -3.06 -0.75 -17.41
N ILE A 223 -2.69 -0.85 -16.14
CA ILE A 223 -1.31 -1.03 -15.70
C ILE A 223 -1.24 -2.28 -14.84
N GLU A 224 -0.31 -3.17 -15.14
CA GLU A 224 0.10 -4.20 -14.20
C GLU A 224 1.08 -3.59 -13.20
N VAL A 225 0.88 -3.87 -11.91
CA VAL A 225 1.84 -3.57 -10.86
C VAL A 225 2.05 -4.81 -10.02
N GLY A 226 3.30 -5.13 -9.72
CA GLY A 226 3.63 -6.33 -8.97
C GLY A 226 4.96 -6.24 -8.24
N GLY A 227 5.17 -7.22 -7.38
CA GLY A 227 6.43 -7.41 -6.70
C GLY A 227 6.37 -8.56 -5.71
N ARG A 228 7.44 -8.70 -4.93
CA ARG A 228 7.57 -9.79 -3.96
C ARG A 228 6.81 -9.47 -2.69
N VAL A 229 6.14 -10.46 -2.14
CA VAL A 229 5.44 -10.37 -0.85
C VAL A 229 6.04 -11.38 0.12
N ARG A 230 6.19 -10.99 1.38
CA ARG A 230 6.65 -11.86 2.46
C ARG A 230 5.81 -11.60 3.71
N PHE A 231 5.69 -12.60 4.57
CA PHE A 231 5.29 -12.31 5.96
C PHE A 231 6.37 -11.44 6.61
N ALA A 232 5.94 -10.33 7.20
CA ALA A 232 6.82 -9.48 7.99
C ALA A 232 7.12 -10.17 9.32
N ARG A 233 8.36 -10.01 9.81
CA ARG A 233 8.69 -10.39 11.17
C ARG A 233 8.08 -9.35 12.10
N ARG A 234 7.26 -9.78 13.07
CA ARG A 234 6.94 -8.90 14.20
C ARG A 234 8.26 -8.61 14.92
N GLU A 235 8.61 -7.33 15.04
CA GLU A 235 9.71 -6.96 15.94
C GLU A 235 9.31 -7.41 17.37
N PRO A 236 10.22 -8.07 18.10
CA PRO A 236 9.95 -8.61 19.43
C PRO A 236 9.70 -7.53 20.48
#